data_AF-A0A967XUT9-F1
#
_entry.id   AF-A0A967XUT9-F1
#
_cell.length_a   1.000
_cell.length_b   1.000
_cell.length_c   1.000
_cell.angle_alpha   90.00
_cell.angle_beta   90.00
_cell.angle_gamma   90.00
#
_symmetry.space_group_name_H-M   'P 1'
#
loop_
_entity.id
_entity.type
_entity.pdbx_description
1 polymer ?
#
loop_
_entity_poly.entity_id
_entity_poly.type
_entity_poly.pdbx_seq_one_letter_code
_entity_poly.pdbx_strand_id
1 'polypeptide(L)'
;MLRYDDHGSGAVVVLIHGFPLCRKMWRPQIEALAEAGYRVICPDLPGFGESPPLTGDASMDRYADAIMELLDTLGIAKAVIGGMSMGGYVLLNLVERYPARLSGAMFLVTRAAADDAAGKEKRTLLAGEVHKGNNLVVPETFAQVLFAAETPKERPELVSEVRQWMESTPAAGLVGGLLAMRDRKDYVDKLTEFNVPALVVGAEQ
;
A
#
# COMPACT_ATOMS: atom_id res chain seq x y z
N MET A 1 -1.17 14.18 -10.32
CA MET A 1 -2.09 13.04 -10.54
C MET A 1 -1.32 11.75 -10.32
N LEU A 2 -1.92 10.76 -9.67
CA LEU A 2 -1.33 9.43 -9.49
C LEU A 2 -1.17 8.72 -10.84
N ARG A 3 -0.16 7.86 -10.93
CA ARG A 3 -0.07 6.82 -11.96
C ARG A 3 -0.83 5.60 -11.48
N TYR A 4 -1.54 4.96 -12.38
CA TYR A 4 -2.39 3.81 -12.06
C TYR A 4 -2.55 2.93 -13.29
N ASP A 5 -2.83 1.66 -13.03
CA ASP A 5 -3.36 0.72 -14.03
C ASP A 5 -4.90 0.71 -13.93
N ASP A 6 -5.60 0.57 -15.05
CA ASP A 6 -7.07 0.55 -15.15
C ASP A 6 -7.48 -0.49 -16.20
N HIS A 7 -8.00 -1.62 -15.73
CA HIS A 7 -8.28 -2.79 -16.56
C HIS A 7 -9.69 -3.33 -16.32
N GLY A 8 -10.27 -3.93 -17.35
CA GLY A 8 -11.60 -4.53 -17.27
C GLY A 8 -12.73 -3.52 -17.25
N SER A 9 -13.91 -3.99 -16.84
CA SER A 9 -15.14 -3.20 -16.78
C SER A 9 -16.07 -3.80 -15.71
N GLY A 10 -17.09 -3.07 -15.29
CA GLY A 10 -18.04 -3.55 -14.28
C GLY A 10 -17.81 -2.93 -12.90
N ALA A 11 -18.08 -3.70 -11.84
CA ALA A 11 -17.91 -3.23 -10.47
C ALA A 11 -16.43 -2.92 -10.17
N VAL A 12 -16.17 -1.79 -9.51
CA VAL A 12 -14.81 -1.30 -9.30
C VAL A 12 -14.15 -1.97 -8.10
N VAL A 13 -12.94 -2.48 -8.32
CA VAL A 13 -12.00 -2.93 -7.29
C VAL A 13 -10.75 -2.05 -7.35
N VAL A 14 -10.36 -1.48 -6.22
CA VAL A 14 -9.10 -0.72 -6.08
C VAL A 14 -8.12 -1.55 -5.26
N LEU A 15 -6.88 -1.73 -5.72
CA LEU A 15 -5.85 -2.47 -4.98
C LEU A 15 -4.65 -1.58 -4.66
N ILE A 16 -4.42 -1.32 -3.38
CA ILE A 16 -3.37 -0.44 -2.85
C ILE A 16 -2.15 -1.28 -2.47
N HIS A 17 -0.99 -0.94 -3.02
CA HIS A 17 0.26 -1.67 -2.82
C HIS A 17 0.86 -1.52 -1.40
N GLY A 18 1.78 -2.41 -1.05
CA GLY A 18 2.56 -2.35 0.19
C GLY A 18 3.80 -1.46 0.10
N PHE A 19 4.54 -1.31 1.20
CA PHE A 19 5.79 -0.53 1.24
C PHE A 19 7.02 -1.43 1.07
N PRO A 20 8.09 -1.01 0.36
CA PRO A 20 8.18 0.11 -0.59
C PRO A 20 7.90 -0.38 -2.03
N LEU A 21 6.76 -1.03 -2.24
CA LEU A 21 6.37 -1.61 -3.53
C LEU A 21 5.67 -0.57 -4.41
N CYS A 22 5.13 -1.02 -5.54
CA CYS A 22 4.36 -0.23 -6.49
C CYS A 22 3.20 -1.08 -7.05
N ARG A 23 2.33 -0.48 -7.86
CA ARG A 23 1.14 -1.09 -8.46
C ARG A 23 1.41 -2.41 -9.20
N LYS A 24 2.63 -2.59 -9.73
CA LYS A 24 3.06 -3.79 -10.47
C LYS A 24 2.90 -5.08 -9.68
N MET A 25 2.92 -5.02 -8.34
CA MET A 25 2.68 -6.20 -7.51
C MET A 25 1.31 -6.84 -7.73
N TRP A 26 0.33 -6.09 -8.24
CA TRP A 26 -1.04 -6.55 -8.46
C TRP A 26 -1.29 -7.13 -9.84
N ARG A 27 -0.28 -7.19 -10.73
CA ARG A 27 -0.44 -7.70 -12.11
C ARG A 27 -1.19 -9.05 -12.17
N PRO A 28 -0.86 -10.07 -11.35
CA PRO A 28 -1.58 -11.33 -11.39
C PRO A 28 -3.05 -11.19 -10.98
N GLN A 29 -3.36 -10.31 -10.01
CA GLN A 29 -4.73 -10.08 -9.54
C GLN A 29 -5.53 -9.24 -10.52
N ILE A 30 -4.91 -8.29 -11.22
CA ILE A 30 -5.54 -7.49 -12.28
C ILE A 30 -6.10 -8.42 -13.35
N GLU A 31 -5.30 -9.38 -13.83
CA GLU A 31 -5.71 -10.35 -14.86
C GLU A 31 -6.91 -11.17 -14.39
N ALA A 32 -6.80 -11.86 -13.25
CA ALA A 32 -7.85 -12.73 -12.74
C ALA A 32 -9.17 -11.99 -12.44
N LEU A 33 -9.10 -10.77 -11.89
CA LEU A 33 -10.30 -9.99 -11.57
C LEU A 33 -10.94 -9.37 -12.82
N ALA A 34 -10.13 -8.94 -13.79
CA ALA A 34 -10.65 -8.43 -15.05
C ALA A 34 -11.38 -9.53 -15.84
N GLU A 35 -10.83 -10.75 -15.89
CA GLU A 35 -11.49 -11.92 -16.46
C GLU A 35 -12.80 -12.28 -15.76
N ALA A 36 -12.85 -12.07 -14.43
CA ALA A 36 -14.06 -12.23 -13.63
C ALA A 36 -15.09 -11.09 -13.80
N GLY A 37 -14.83 -10.10 -14.66
CA GLY A 37 -15.78 -9.03 -14.98
C GLY A 37 -15.78 -7.84 -14.01
N TYR A 38 -14.65 -7.58 -13.35
CA TYR A 38 -14.44 -6.38 -12.53
C TYR A 38 -13.60 -5.33 -13.27
N ARG A 39 -13.81 -4.05 -12.92
CA ARG A 39 -12.89 -2.97 -13.29
C ARG A 39 -11.85 -2.82 -12.17
N VAL A 40 -10.59 -3.08 -12.46
CA VAL A 40 -9.51 -3.08 -11.48
C VAL A 40 -8.66 -1.83 -11.64
N ILE A 41 -8.54 -1.05 -10.55
CA ILE A 41 -7.70 0.15 -10.46
C ILE A 41 -6.54 -0.14 -9.50
N CYS A 42 -5.30 -0.03 -9.98
CA CYS A 42 -4.12 -0.22 -9.15
C CYS A 42 -3.26 1.04 -9.19
N PRO A 43 -3.39 1.95 -8.21
CA PRO A 43 -2.58 3.16 -8.16
C PRO A 43 -1.19 2.89 -7.56
N ASP A 44 -0.21 3.64 -8.06
CA ASP A 44 0.98 3.95 -7.28
C ASP A 44 0.65 5.06 -6.29
N LEU A 45 0.87 4.82 -5.00
CA LEU A 45 0.75 5.85 -3.97
C LEU A 45 1.77 6.97 -4.23
N PRO A 46 1.50 8.20 -3.76
CA PRO A 46 2.44 9.30 -3.91
C PRO A 46 3.87 8.96 -3.44
N GLY A 47 4.85 9.15 -4.33
CA GLY A 47 6.26 8.88 -4.07
C GLY A 47 6.70 7.45 -4.36
N PHE A 48 5.79 6.58 -4.80
CA PHE A 48 6.09 5.20 -5.19
C PHE A 48 5.86 4.99 -6.69
N GLY A 49 6.52 3.96 -7.22
CA GLY A 49 6.46 3.64 -8.65
C GLY A 49 6.69 4.86 -9.53
N GLU A 50 5.69 5.22 -10.32
CA GLU A 50 5.75 6.35 -11.25
C GLU A 50 4.94 7.58 -10.78
N SER A 51 4.34 7.52 -9.59
CA SER A 51 3.60 8.63 -8.99
C SER A 51 4.55 9.64 -8.35
N PRO A 52 4.33 10.96 -8.57
CA PRO A 52 5.13 11.98 -7.90
C PRO A 52 4.92 11.92 -6.37
N PRO A 53 5.91 12.34 -5.55
CA PRO A 53 5.74 12.46 -4.12
C PRO A 53 4.73 13.56 -3.76
N LEU A 54 4.17 13.47 -2.55
CA LEU A 54 3.37 14.56 -1.98
C LEU A 54 4.23 15.80 -1.78
N THR A 55 3.62 16.97 -1.91
CA THR A 55 4.19 18.22 -1.39
C THR A 55 4.04 18.24 0.13
N GLY A 56 5.12 18.44 0.88
CA GLY A 56 5.10 18.39 2.36
C GLY A 56 4.98 16.98 2.94
N ASP A 57 4.63 16.88 4.22
CA ASP A 57 4.71 15.63 4.98
C ASP A 57 3.70 14.58 4.53
N ALA A 58 4.17 13.34 4.36
CA ALA A 58 3.32 12.21 4.05
C ALA A 58 2.63 11.67 5.32
N SER A 59 1.38 11.24 5.18
CA SER A 59 0.64 10.54 6.22
C SER A 59 -0.32 9.53 5.59
N MET A 60 -0.79 8.55 6.38
CA MET A 60 -1.82 7.62 5.89
C MET A 60 -3.10 8.34 5.49
N ASP A 61 -3.41 9.46 6.16
CA ASP A 61 -4.53 10.33 5.81
C ASP A 61 -4.36 10.95 4.41
N ARG A 62 -3.18 11.48 4.10
CA ARG A 62 -2.92 12.06 2.77
C ARG A 62 -2.84 11.03 1.66
N TYR A 63 -2.37 9.81 1.96
CA TYR A 63 -2.45 8.70 1.03
C TYR A 63 -3.91 8.29 0.77
N ALA A 64 -4.77 8.28 1.79
CA ALA A 64 -6.20 8.03 1.63
C ALA A 64 -6.85 9.13 0.76
N ASP A 65 -6.51 10.39 0.99
CA ASP A 65 -7.02 11.53 0.19
C ASP A 65 -6.64 11.40 -1.29
N ALA A 66 -5.40 11.01 -1.57
CA ALA A 66 -4.93 10.82 -2.95
C ALA A 66 -5.69 9.69 -3.67
N ILE A 67 -6.09 8.63 -2.96
CA ILE A 67 -6.94 7.57 -3.53
C ILE A 67 -8.34 8.12 -3.82
N MET A 68 -8.93 8.91 -2.93
CA MET A 68 -10.24 9.53 -3.17
C MET A 68 -10.21 10.51 -4.33
N GLU A 69 -9.17 11.35 -4.43
CA GLU A 69 -8.97 12.26 -5.57
C GLU A 69 -8.87 11.50 -6.89
N LEU A 70 -8.17 10.36 -6.91
CA LEU A 70 -8.14 9.48 -8.07
C LEU A 70 -9.53 8.95 -8.42
N LEU A 71 -10.30 8.46 -7.43
CA LEU A 71 -11.66 7.97 -7.68
C LEU A 71 -12.58 9.07 -8.22
N ASP A 72 -12.49 10.27 -7.67
CA ASP A 72 -13.28 11.43 -8.13
C ASP A 72 -12.91 11.79 -9.57
N THR A 73 -11.61 11.78 -9.91
CA THR A 73 -11.15 12.05 -11.27
C THR A 73 -11.63 11.01 -12.27
N LEU A 74 -11.76 9.75 -11.83
CA LEU A 74 -12.27 8.64 -12.66
C LEU A 74 -13.80 8.55 -12.67
N GLY A 75 -14.51 9.43 -11.95
CA GLY A 75 -15.97 9.40 -11.83
C GLY A 75 -16.51 8.19 -11.03
N ILE A 76 -15.70 7.63 -10.15
CA ILE A 76 -16.03 6.41 -9.39
C ILE A 76 -16.63 6.80 -8.04
N ALA A 77 -17.94 6.66 -7.93
CA ALA A 77 -18.66 6.97 -6.69
C ALA A 77 -18.34 5.99 -5.55
N LYS A 78 -18.24 4.68 -5.85
CA LYS A 78 -18.09 3.63 -4.85
C LYS A 78 -17.27 2.45 -5.39
N ALA A 79 -16.43 1.84 -4.58
CA ALA A 79 -15.59 0.70 -4.97
C ALA A 79 -15.40 -0.30 -3.82
N VAL A 80 -15.02 -1.53 -4.14
CA VAL A 80 -14.36 -2.42 -3.17
C VAL A 80 -12.89 -2.01 -3.13
N ILE A 81 -12.32 -1.78 -1.94
CA ILE A 81 -10.93 -1.32 -1.81
C ILE A 81 -10.13 -2.35 -1.01
N GLY A 82 -9.07 -2.86 -1.61
CA GLY A 82 -8.10 -3.76 -0.98
C GLY A 82 -6.76 -3.08 -0.76
N GLY A 83 -6.06 -3.45 0.30
CA GLY A 83 -4.74 -2.90 0.61
C GLY A 83 -3.84 -3.94 1.26
N MET A 84 -2.61 -4.08 0.74
CA MET A 84 -1.61 -4.95 1.33
C MET A 84 -0.67 -4.21 2.27
N SER A 85 -0.43 -4.72 3.49
CA SER A 85 0.55 -4.15 4.43
C SER A 85 0.30 -2.65 4.66
N MET A 86 1.19 -1.76 4.20
CA MET A 86 0.99 -0.31 4.23
C MET A 86 -0.32 0.13 3.54
N GLY A 87 -0.70 -0.50 2.43
CA GLY A 87 -1.97 -0.23 1.76
C GLY A 87 -3.18 -0.55 2.65
N GLY A 88 -3.04 -1.51 3.57
CA GLY A 88 -4.04 -1.78 4.60
C GLY A 88 -4.15 -0.66 5.63
N TYR A 89 -3.04 0.02 5.97
CA TYR A 89 -3.08 1.21 6.83
C TYR A 89 -3.79 2.38 6.15
N VAL A 90 -3.55 2.57 4.84
CA VAL A 90 -4.31 3.54 4.04
C VAL A 90 -5.80 3.18 4.04
N LEU A 91 -6.12 1.90 3.85
CA LEU A 91 -7.50 1.41 3.87
C LEU A 91 -8.22 1.64 5.21
N LEU A 92 -7.55 1.52 6.36
CA LEU A 92 -8.15 1.86 7.65
C LEU A 92 -8.57 3.33 7.73
N ASN A 93 -7.75 4.25 7.19
CA ASN A 93 -8.09 5.66 7.14
C ASN A 93 -9.22 5.94 6.12
N LEU A 94 -9.28 5.19 5.02
CA LEU A 94 -10.41 5.24 4.07
C LEU A 94 -11.72 4.77 4.71
N VAL A 95 -11.70 3.69 5.49
CA VAL A 95 -12.89 3.19 6.20
C VAL A 95 -13.35 4.17 7.27
N GLU A 96 -12.43 4.78 8.03
CA GLU A 96 -12.77 5.79 9.04
C GLU A 96 -13.38 7.06 8.41
N ARG A 97 -12.76 7.58 7.35
CA ARG A 97 -13.05 8.94 6.85
C ARG A 97 -14.02 8.97 5.67
N TYR A 98 -14.08 7.89 4.90
CA TYR A 98 -14.87 7.81 3.66
C TYR A 98 -15.74 6.55 3.58
N PRO A 99 -16.41 6.08 4.65
CA PRO A 99 -17.11 4.78 4.66
C PRO A 99 -18.18 4.66 3.56
N ALA A 100 -18.84 5.77 3.20
CA ALA A 100 -19.83 5.80 2.12
C ALA A 100 -19.25 5.50 0.72
N ARG A 101 -17.93 5.69 0.53
CA ARG A 101 -17.22 5.43 -0.72
C ARG A 101 -16.81 3.96 -0.89
N LEU A 102 -16.98 3.13 0.14
CA LEU A 102 -16.58 1.72 0.12
C LEU A 102 -17.78 0.79 0.06
N SER A 103 -17.81 -0.08 -0.94
CA SER A 103 -18.76 -1.22 -1.03
C SER A 103 -18.26 -2.44 -0.28
N GLY A 104 -16.94 -2.50 -0.02
CA GLY A 104 -16.28 -3.55 0.73
C GLY A 104 -14.81 -3.19 0.95
N ALA A 105 -14.18 -3.85 1.92
CA ALA A 105 -12.77 -3.69 2.27
C ALA A 105 -12.03 -5.03 2.18
N MET A 106 -10.78 -5.03 1.72
CA MET A 106 -9.91 -6.22 1.75
C MET A 106 -8.59 -5.88 2.45
N PHE A 107 -8.41 -6.38 3.67
CA PHE A 107 -7.19 -6.19 4.45
C PHE A 107 -6.26 -7.38 4.21
N LEU A 108 -5.16 -7.14 3.49
CA LEU A 108 -4.27 -8.19 3.00
C LEU A 108 -2.92 -8.08 3.72
N VAL A 109 -2.55 -9.07 4.52
CA VAL A 109 -1.25 -9.16 5.21
C VAL A 109 -0.88 -7.83 5.90
N THR A 110 -1.78 -7.35 6.77
CA THR A 110 -1.70 -6.04 7.43
C THR A 110 -2.18 -6.13 8.88
N ARG A 111 -2.13 -5.02 9.61
CA ARG A 111 -2.55 -4.93 11.03
C ARG A 111 -3.15 -3.57 11.37
N ALA A 112 -4.01 -3.55 12.38
CA ALA A 112 -4.67 -2.33 12.87
C ALA A 112 -3.84 -1.56 13.90
N ALA A 113 -3.00 -2.25 14.67
CA ALA A 113 -2.17 -1.63 15.70
C ALA A 113 -1.16 -0.64 15.11
N ALA A 114 -0.91 0.45 15.82
CA ALA A 114 0.16 1.40 15.49
C ALA A 114 1.55 0.78 15.68
N ASP A 115 2.61 1.45 15.23
CA ASP A 115 3.98 1.04 15.61
C ASP A 115 4.18 1.31 17.11
N ASP A 116 4.79 0.35 17.80
CA ASP A 116 5.29 0.54 19.15
C ASP A 116 6.54 1.44 19.15
N ALA A 117 7.11 1.72 20.32
CA ALA A 117 8.29 2.59 20.42
C ALA A 117 9.47 2.09 19.57
N ALA A 118 9.75 0.78 19.61
CA ALA A 118 10.83 0.17 18.84
C ALA A 118 10.58 0.24 17.33
N GLY A 119 9.34 -0.02 16.88
CA GLY A 119 8.92 0.15 15.50
C GLY A 119 9.13 1.59 15.04
N LYS A 120 8.68 2.57 15.84
CA LYS A 120 8.83 4.00 15.51
C LYS A 120 10.29 4.44 15.41
N GLU A 121 11.13 3.95 16.32
CA GLU A 121 12.57 4.19 16.29
C GLU A 121 13.20 3.59 15.02
N LYS A 122 12.88 2.34 14.70
CA LYS A 122 13.37 1.68 13.48
C LYS A 122 12.99 2.46 12.22
N ARG A 123 11.76 2.97 12.12
CA ARG A 123 11.33 3.83 10.99
C ARG A 123 12.16 5.11 10.92
N THR A 124 12.38 5.75 12.06
CA THR A 124 13.15 7.00 12.16
C THR A 124 14.62 6.79 11.75
N LEU A 125 15.24 5.70 12.19
CA LEU A 125 16.61 5.36 11.81
C LEU A 125 16.74 5.10 10.31
N LEU A 126 15.82 4.30 9.72
CA LEU A 126 15.81 4.05 8.28
C LEU A 126 15.62 5.34 7.48
N ALA A 127 14.72 6.23 7.89
CA ALA A 127 14.52 7.52 7.23
C ALA A 127 15.78 8.40 7.34
N GLY A 128 16.47 8.35 8.47
CA GLY A 128 17.76 9.02 8.68
C GLY A 128 18.86 8.51 7.74
N GLU A 129 18.93 7.20 7.50
CA GLU A 129 19.89 6.62 6.56
C GLU A 129 19.59 7.03 5.10
N VAL A 130 18.30 7.07 4.72
CA VAL A 130 17.90 7.58 3.39
C VAL A 130 18.27 9.06 3.24
N HIS A 131 18.10 9.90 4.28
CA HIS A 131 18.55 11.29 4.24
C HIS A 131 20.07 11.44 4.10
N LYS A 132 20.86 10.47 4.57
CA LYS A 132 22.32 10.42 4.36
C LYS A 132 22.71 9.90 2.96
N GLY A 133 21.74 9.60 2.11
CA GLY A 133 21.94 9.08 0.75
C GLY A 133 21.97 7.55 0.65
N ASN A 134 21.77 6.83 1.75
CA ASN A 134 21.71 5.37 1.74
C ASN A 134 20.29 4.89 1.42
N ASN A 135 19.87 5.02 0.16
CA ASN A 135 18.52 4.63 -0.25
C ASN A 135 18.30 3.10 -0.23
N LEU A 136 19.36 2.32 -0.46
CA LEU A 136 19.28 0.86 -0.59
C LEU A 136 18.99 0.14 0.73
N VAL A 137 19.28 0.78 1.88
CA VAL A 137 18.99 0.23 3.20
C VAL A 137 17.53 -0.20 3.37
N VAL A 138 16.61 0.52 2.72
CA VAL A 138 15.17 0.24 2.83
C VAL A 138 14.79 -0.99 2.01
N PRO A 139 15.03 -1.06 0.68
CA PRO A 139 14.87 -2.30 -0.10
C PRO A 139 15.52 -3.52 0.54
N GLU A 140 16.77 -3.39 1.03
CA GLU A 140 17.48 -4.50 1.67
C GLU A 140 16.79 -4.99 2.93
N THR A 141 16.35 -4.07 3.80
CA THR A 141 15.64 -4.41 5.03
C THR A 141 14.30 -5.09 4.76
N PHE A 142 13.55 -4.60 3.77
CA PHE A 142 12.20 -5.12 3.51
C PHE A 142 12.19 -6.39 2.66
N ALA A 143 13.18 -6.60 1.79
CA ALA A 143 13.32 -7.84 1.05
C ALA A 143 13.55 -9.07 1.95
N GLN A 144 14.10 -8.88 3.15
CA GLN A 144 14.32 -9.95 4.13
C GLN A 144 13.04 -10.47 4.79
N VAL A 145 11.96 -9.68 4.76
CA VAL A 145 10.70 -10.00 5.46
C VAL A 145 9.51 -10.13 4.53
N LEU A 146 9.67 -9.83 3.24
CA LEU A 146 8.57 -9.87 2.28
C LEU A 146 8.27 -11.29 1.77
N PHE A 147 9.29 -12.14 1.69
CA PHE A 147 9.19 -13.45 1.04
C PHE A 147 9.24 -14.58 2.05
N ALA A 148 8.46 -15.63 1.80
CA ALA A 148 8.63 -16.92 2.48
C ALA A 148 10.04 -17.48 2.21
N ALA A 149 10.55 -18.31 3.12
CA ALA A 149 11.94 -18.78 3.11
C ALA A 149 12.32 -19.55 1.82
N GLU A 150 11.35 -20.20 1.20
CA GLU A 150 11.50 -20.99 -0.02
C GLU A 150 11.50 -20.13 -1.28
N THR A 151 10.84 -18.96 -1.26
CA THR A 151 10.64 -18.15 -2.47
C THR A 151 11.95 -17.71 -3.13
N PRO A 152 13.00 -17.26 -2.41
CA PRO A 152 14.28 -16.94 -3.04
C PRO A 152 14.96 -18.12 -3.73
N LYS A 153 14.67 -19.35 -3.29
CA LYS A 153 15.22 -20.58 -3.89
C LYS A 153 14.41 -21.02 -5.10
N GLU A 154 13.08 -20.97 -5.01
CA GLU A 154 12.17 -21.47 -6.03
C GLU A 154 11.89 -20.47 -7.15
N ARG A 155 11.91 -19.17 -6.84
CA ARG A 155 11.56 -18.06 -7.74
C ARG A 155 12.53 -16.89 -7.62
N PRO A 156 13.84 -17.10 -7.85
CA PRO A 156 14.86 -16.06 -7.71
C PRO A 156 14.60 -14.85 -8.64
N GLU A 157 14.01 -15.07 -9.81
CA GLU A 157 13.63 -14.03 -10.76
C GLU A 157 12.53 -13.11 -10.23
N LEU A 158 11.53 -13.66 -9.54
CA LEU A 158 10.48 -12.87 -8.87
C LEU A 158 11.09 -12.00 -7.78
N VAL A 159 11.98 -12.56 -6.96
CA VAL A 159 12.66 -11.81 -5.90
C VAL A 159 13.49 -10.67 -6.49
N SER A 160 14.22 -10.93 -7.58
CA SER A 160 15.00 -9.91 -8.29
C SER A 160 14.12 -8.79 -8.85
N GLU A 161 13.02 -9.14 -9.52
CA GLU A 161 12.08 -8.17 -10.10
C GLU A 161 11.48 -7.25 -9.01
N VAL A 162 10.99 -7.84 -7.92
CA VAL A 162 10.39 -7.10 -6.82
C VAL A 162 11.42 -6.19 -6.14
N ARG A 163 12.66 -6.66 -5.95
CA ARG A 163 13.74 -5.84 -5.42
C ARG A 163 14.03 -4.63 -6.31
N GLN A 164 14.07 -4.82 -7.63
CA GLN A 164 14.27 -3.70 -8.56
C GLN A 164 13.17 -2.64 -8.43
N TRP A 165 11.91 -3.04 -8.20
CA TRP A 165 10.85 -2.08 -7.93
C TRP A 165 11.12 -1.27 -6.67
N MET A 166 11.51 -1.94 -5.57
CA MET A 166 11.86 -1.26 -4.32
C MET A 166 13.03 -0.28 -4.50
N GLU A 167 14.10 -0.74 -5.17
CA GLU A 167 15.33 0.03 -5.41
C GLU A 167 15.09 1.25 -6.32
N SER A 168 14.08 1.20 -7.20
CA SER A 168 13.66 2.35 -8.02
C SER A 168 12.88 3.42 -7.28
N THR A 169 12.47 3.18 -6.01
CA THR A 169 11.66 4.14 -5.26
C THR A 169 12.49 5.37 -4.89
N PRO A 170 12.04 6.60 -5.24
CA PRO A 170 12.76 7.82 -4.88
C PRO A 170 12.90 7.99 -3.36
N ALA A 171 14.01 8.62 -2.92
CA ALA A 171 14.28 8.90 -1.51
C ALA A 171 13.11 9.58 -0.79
N ALA A 172 12.44 10.53 -1.45
CA ALA A 172 11.26 11.21 -0.91
C ALA A 172 10.09 10.25 -0.61
N GLY A 173 9.89 9.23 -1.46
CA GLY A 173 8.88 8.19 -1.24
C GLY A 173 9.26 7.25 -0.10
N LEU A 174 10.52 6.83 -0.03
CA LEU A 174 11.04 6.01 1.06
C LEU A 174 10.88 6.70 2.42
N VAL A 175 11.34 7.95 2.53
CA VAL A 175 11.21 8.76 3.76
C VAL A 175 9.74 8.99 4.07
N GLY A 176 8.96 9.46 3.09
CA GLY A 176 7.53 9.74 3.27
C GLY A 176 6.76 8.54 3.80
N GLY A 177 6.93 7.36 3.19
CA GLY A 177 6.27 6.14 3.64
C GLY A 177 6.73 5.66 5.01
N LEU A 178 8.03 5.76 5.32
CA LEU A 178 8.55 5.40 6.65
C LEU A 178 7.96 6.28 7.75
N LEU A 179 7.94 7.60 7.56
CA LEU A 179 7.39 8.55 8.53
C LEU A 179 5.86 8.43 8.64
N ALA A 180 5.17 8.25 7.51
CA ALA A 180 3.72 8.00 7.51
C ALA A 180 3.35 6.72 8.27
N MET A 181 4.13 5.63 8.13
CA MET A 181 3.93 4.40 8.89
C MET A 181 4.24 4.59 10.37
N ARG A 182 5.29 5.33 10.71
CA ARG A 182 5.68 5.63 12.10
C ARG A 182 4.57 6.32 12.87
N ASP A 183 3.93 7.31 12.23
CA ASP A 183 3.01 8.24 12.89
C ASP A 183 1.53 7.85 12.72
N ARG A 184 1.24 6.66 12.15
CA ARG A 184 -0.13 6.21 11.94
C ARG A 184 -0.88 6.01 13.26
N LYS A 185 -2.19 6.23 13.22
CA LYS A 185 -3.13 5.98 14.32
C LYS A 185 -3.20 4.48 14.66
N ASP A 186 -3.55 4.19 15.91
CA ASP A 186 -3.97 2.86 16.31
C ASP A 186 -5.47 2.68 16.01
N TYR A 187 -5.83 1.58 15.36
CA TYR A 187 -7.20 1.27 15.01
C TYR A 187 -7.77 0.06 15.73
N VAL A 188 -7.02 -0.63 16.62
CA VAL A 188 -7.45 -1.89 17.25
C VAL A 188 -8.82 -1.74 17.91
N ASP A 189 -8.98 -0.71 18.76
CA ASP A 189 -10.23 -0.48 19.49
C ASP A 189 -11.36 0.05 18.59
N LYS A 190 -11.02 0.62 17.43
CA LYS A 190 -11.98 1.17 16.47
C LYS A 190 -12.51 0.14 15.48
N LEU A 191 -11.88 -1.03 15.36
CA LEU A 191 -12.29 -2.03 14.37
C LEU A 191 -13.77 -2.43 14.49
N THR A 192 -14.29 -2.46 15.73
CA THR A 192 -15.69 -2.80 15.99
C THR A 192 -16.69 -1.72 15.58
N GLU A 193 -16.22 -0.51 15.28
CA GLU A 193 -17.06 0.61 14.83
C GLU A 193 -17.30 0.58 13.31
N PHE A 194 -16.51 -0.21 12.57
CA PHE A 194 -16.56 -0.24 11.12
C PHE A 194 -17.68 -1.17 10.61
N ASN A 195 -18.56 -0.62 9.79
CA ASN A 195 -19.74 -1.31 9.24
C ASN A 195 -19.59 -1.69 7.75
N VAL A 196 -18.37 -1.65 7.21
CA VAL A 196 -18.08 -2.01 5.81
C VAL A 196 -17.81 -3.52 5.75
N PRO A 197 -18.45 -4.28 4.83
CA PRO A 197 -18.13 -5.70 4.64
C PRO A 197 -16.63 -5.90 4.36
N ALA A 198 -15.98 -6.80 5.10
CA ALA A 198 -14.53 -6.94 5.05
C ALA A 198 -14.08 -8.39 4.79
N LEU A 199 -13.11 -8.55 3.90
CA LEU A 199 -12.26 -9.74 3.76
C LEU A 199 -10.93 -9.47 4.45
N VAL A 200 -10.44 -10.44 5.24
CA VAL A 200 -9.11 -10.39 5.85
C VAL A 200 -8.31 -11.59 5.37
N VAL A 201 -7.11 -11.35 4.84
CA VAL A 201 -6.20 -12.39 4.37
C VAL A 201 -4.88 -12.26 5.13
N GLY A 202 -4.49 -13.32 5.81
CA GLY A 202 -3.15 -13.47 6.41
C GLY A 202 -2.24 -14.32 5.53
N ALA A 203 -0.95 -14.34 5.86
CA ALA A 203 -0.01 -15.33 5.37
C ALA A 203 0.32 -16.29 6.52
N GLU A 204 0.41 -17.59 6.23
CA GLU A 204 0.76 -18.61 7.23
C GLU A 204 2.26 -18.58 7.61
N GLN A 205 3.10 -18.00 6.75
CA GLN A 205 4.55 -17.90 6.89
C GLN A 205 5.00 -16.44 6.78
#